data_AF-A0A1B8GEK1-F1
#
_entry.id   AF-A0A1B8GEK1-F1
#
_cell.length_a   1.000
_cell.length_b   1.000
_cell.length_c   1.000
_cell.angle_alpha   90.00
_cell.angle_beta   90.00
_cell.angle_gamma   90.00
#
_symmetry.space_group_name_H-M   'P 1'
#
loop_
_entity.id
_entity.type
_entity.pdbx_description
1 polymer ?
#
loop_
_entity_poly.entity_id
_entity_poly.type
_entity_poly.pdbx_seq_one_letter_code
_entity_poly.pdbx_strand_id
1 'polypeptide(L)'
;MGLFLIVLLVVILPCAVAAHRWWHDPYRRMPAGARKLPGPWSMWFIGRIHDIPKERTWLGFYKWAKESGPIYKHELFGSTHVWISSEQIAKDLLSKQGSIFSDRPLIDNLPINKTGGEYLPLLGENEIWKHQRKFGHLLMTTSSKNAQYHYPVIETKRLLYKLLLAPESYRSLLEDHTSRNISRLAWGSPDCYLTLQQVTMALLSVISPAGALPNVISPLAALPECLSPWKRYEKQRYAFEREFFLNQMSKVRKEWLAGTAKPSYMRLFLESQEKFQTSYVEGAYQVGMMAIAGALTIASPMMSFVLAMVQSPEWLAKTQEELDRVCGDRLPAMADMENLPVLRAVVKEVLRWRPPVPTGIPHASTKDYVYQGYFIPAGSTIHAFEWGLTREPSIYPMANTFLPDRWLNPSYPTYREPLTIHPKLEGHSQFGYGRRTCMGVDIVNHELFLVCGAIAWAFNLRKKIDENGQEIPLNDMEYSNLLISKPAKFSFDLTLRDAMKGESIVAMWEAAEKEDGIQNEPINV
;
A
#
# COMPACT_ATOMS: atom_id res chain seq x y z
N MET A 1 21.13 32.70 -37.41
CA MET A 1 20.81 31.46 -36.66
C MET A 1 19.85 31.69 -35.49
N GLY A 2 19.99 32.76 -34.69
CA GLY A 2 19.13 33.01 -33.51
C GLY A 2 17.64 33.21 -33.81
N LEU A 3 17.26 34.05 -34.78
CA LEU A 3 15.85 34.36 -35.05
C LEU A 3 15.05 33.15 -35.57
N PHE A 4 15.66 32.31 -36.41
CA PHE A 4 15.02 31.09 -36.94
C PHE A 4 14.82 30.04 -35.85
N LEU A 5 15.80 29.86 -34.95
CA LEU A 5 15.67 28.97 -33.80
C LEU A 5 14.56 29.43 -32.84
N ILE A 6 14.44 30.75 -32.64
CA ILE A 6 13.39 31.37 -31.83
C ILE A 6 12.01 31.13 -32.47
N VAL A 7 11.84 31.38 -33.77
CA VAL A 7 10.57 31.13 -34.48
C VAL A 7 10.18 29.65 -34.43
N LEU A 8 11.16 28.74 -34.60
CA LEU A 8 10.92 27.30 -34.55
C LEU A 8 10.48 26.83 -33.15
N LEU A 9 11.15 27.29 -32.09
CA LEU A 9 10.88 26.89 -30.71
C LEU A 9 9.66 27.59 -30.09
N VAL A 10 9.38 28.84 -30.46
CA VAL A 10 8.34 29.66 -29.82
C VAL A 10 7.03 29.64 -30.58
N VAL A 11 7.04 29.37 -31.90
CA VAL A 11 5.82 29.41 -32.72
C VAL A 11 5.50 28.05 -33.33
N ILE A 12 6.43 27.45 -34.08
CA ILE A 12 6.16 26.22 -34.83
C ILE A 12 5.93 25.04 -33.90
N LEU A 13 6.80 24.83 -32.91
CA LEU A 13 6.69 23.71 -31.97
C LEU A 13 5.39 23.78 -31.13
N PRO A 14 5.01 24.92 -30.51
CA PRO A 14 3.73 25.02 -29.82
C PRO A 14 2.53 24.82 -30.73
N CYS A 15 2.53 25.36 -31.95
CA CYS A 15 1.46 25.14 -32.92
C CYS A 15 1.35 23.67 -33.36
N ALA A 16 2.47 22.99 -33.61
CA ALA A 16 2.49 21.58 -33.95
C ALA A 16 1.97 20.71 -32.80
N VAL A 17 2.37 21.01 -31.55
CA VAL A 17 1.83 20.30 -30.38
C VAL A 17 0.36 20.62 -30.16
N ALA A 18 -0.08 21.87 -30.35
CA ALA A 18 -1.48 22.25 -30.27
C ALA A 18 -2.33 21.49 -31.31
N ALA A 19 -1.86 21.44 -32.55
CA ALA A 19 -2.51 20.70 -33.64
C ALA A 19 -2.56 19.20 -33.34
N HIS A 20 -1.46 18.62 -32.85
CA HIS A 20 -1.42 17.22 -32.43
C HIS A 20 -2.41 16.95 -31.28
N ARG A 21 -2.41 17.77 -30.22
CA ARG A 21 -3.36 17.63 -29.10
C ARG A 21 -4.80 17.80 -29.54
N TRP A 22 -5.09 18.76 -30.41
CA TRP A 22 -6.43 18.97 -30.94
C TRP A 22 -6.87 17.80 -31.82
N TRP A 23 -5.97 17.26 -32.66
CA TRP A 23 -6.26 16.10 -33.49
C TRP A 23 -6.55 14.86 -32.65
N HIS A 24 -5.78 14.68 -31.57
CA HIS A 24 -5.87 13.56 -30.64
C HIS A 24 -6.76 13.84 -29.41
N ASP A 25 -7.56 14.92 -29.40
CA ASP A 25 -8.46 15.21 -28.27
C ASP A 25 -9.50 14.07 -28.17
N PRO A 26 -9.47 13.27 -27.09
CA PRO A 26 -10.37 12.14 -26.95
C PRO A 26 -11.85 12.55 -26.96
N TYR A 27 -12.18 13.78 -26.56
CA TYR A 27 -13.55 14.26 -26.50
C TYR A 27 -14.17 14.55 -27.86
N ARG A 28 -13.40 14.48 -28.95
CA ARG A 28 -13.94 14.50 -30.31
C ARG A 28 -14.78 13.27 -30.63
N ARG A 29 -14.53 12.16 -29.94
CA ARG A 29 -15.27 10.90 -30.04
C ARG A 29 -16.44 10.81 -29.05
N MET A 30 -16.71 11.89 -28.30
CA MET A 30 -17.77 11.91 -27.30
C MET A 30 -19.14 11.73 -27.95
N PRO A 31 -19.96 10.75 -27.51
CA PRO A 31 -21.31 10.56 -28.03
C PRO A 31 -22.19 11.79 -27.86
N ALA A 32 -23.15 11.98 -28.78
CA ALA A 32 -24.15 13.04 -28.66
C ALA A 32 -24.95 12.88 -27.35
N GLY A 33 -25.15 13.99 -26.63
CA GLY A 33 -25.84 14.00 -25.33
C GLY A 33 -24.96 13.67 -24.12
N ALA A 34 -23.75 13.14 -24.32
CA ALA A 34 -22.78 12.96 -23.24
C ALA A 34 -22.07 14.28 -22.89
N ARG A 35 -21.60 14.39 -21.65
CA ARG A 35 -20.92 15.56 -21.10
C ARG A 35 -19.48 15.22 -20.75
N LYS A 36 -18.59 16.22 -20.82
CA LYS A 36 -17.24 16.08 -20.25
C LYS A 36 -17.34 15.94 -18.74
N LEU A 37 -16.46 15.13 -18.14
CA LEU A 37 -16.31 15.09 -16.68
C LEU A 37 -15.98 16.51 -16.16
N PRO A 38 -16.52 16.90 -14.98
CA PRO A 38 -16.14 18.12 -14.33
C PRO A 38 -14.66 18.04 -13.92
N GLY A 39 -14.07 19.18 -13.61
CA GLY A 39 -12.70 19.19 -13.15
C GLY A 39 -12.16 20.59 -12.95
N PRO A 40 -11.06 20.71 -12.21
CA PRO A 40 -10.37 21.96 -12.02
C PRO A 40 -9.88 22.54 -13.36
N TRP A 41 -9.84 23.87 -13.46
CA TRP A 41 -9.29 24.57 -14.63
C TRP A 41 -7.91 24.03 -15.00
N SER A 42 -7.66 23.80 -16.30
CA SER A 42 -6.43 23.20 -16.82
C SER A 42 -5.83 24.06 -17.92
N MET A 43 -4.50 24.19 -17.96
CA MET A 43 -3.80 24.84 -19.06
C MET A 43 -3.87 23.96 -20.32
N TRP A 44 -4.05 24.58 -21.48
CA TRP A 44 -4.27 23.87 -22.74
C TRP A 44 -3.11 22.94 -23.17
N PHE A 45 -1.87 23.23 -22.75
CA PHE A 45 -0.67 22.46 -23.14
C PHE A 45 -0.23 21.44 -22.07
N ILE A 46 0.03 21.88 -20.83
CA ILE A 46 0.54 21.02 -19.75
C ILE A 46 -0.56 20.37 -18.90
N GLY A 47 -1.82 20.80 -19.04
CA GLY A 47 -2.89 20.43 -18.11
C GLY A 47 -2.77 21.21 -16.79
N ARG A 48 -3.10 20.57 -15.65
CA ARG A 48 -3.05 21.21 -14.33
C ARG A 48 -1.96 20.61 -13.45
N ILE A 49 -0.72 21.01 -13.73
CA ILE A 49 0.48 20.52 -13.03
C ILE A 49 1.06 21.57 -12.08
N HIS A 50 0.89 22.85 -12.42
CA HIS A 50 1.56 23.98 -11.80
C HIS A 50 1.19 24.22 -10.33
N ASP A 51 0.04 23.73 -9.87
CA ASP A 51 -0.45 23.89 -8.51
C ASP A 51 -0.65 22.55 -7.77
N ILE A 52 -0.09 21.45 -8.29
CA ILE A 52 0.01 20.18 -7.55
C ILE A 52 1.01 20.39 -6.40
N PRO A 53 0.61 20.18 -5.13
CA PRO A 53 1.54 20.27 -4.00
C PRO A 53 2.72 19.31 -4.18
N LYS A 54 3.94 19.77 -3.88
CA LYS A 54 5.14 18.91 -3.94
C LYS A 54 5.09 17.77 -2.92
N GLU A 55 4.44 18.03 -1.79
CA GLU A 55 4.27 17.09 -0.70
C GLU A 55 2.78 16.81 -0.48
N ARG A 56 2.46 15.57 -0.08
CA ARG A 56 1.09 15.16 0.24
C ARG A 56 0.10 15.53 -0.88
N THR A 57 0.48 15.19 -2.12
CA THR A 57 -0.25 15.51 -3.37
C THR A 57 -1.75 15.17 -3.30
N TRP A 58 -2.11 14.10 -2.60
CA TRP A 58 -3.50 13.69 -2.38
C TRP A 58 -4.35 14.76 -1.71
N LEU A 59 -3.79 15.68 -0.91
CA LEU A 59 -4.54 16.80 -0.33
C LEU A 59 -4.98 17.81 -1.40
N GLY A 60 -4.15 18.05 -2.41
CA GLY A 60 -4.52 18.83 -3.59
C GLY A 60 -5.64 18.17 -4.39
N PHE A 61 -5.53 16.86 -4.63
CA PHE A 61 -6.58 16.08 -5.29
C PHE A 61 -7.89 16.03 -4.49
N TYR A 62 -7.81 16.05 -3.16
CA TYR A 62 -8.97 16.11 -2.29
C TYR A 62 -9.65 17.48 -2.33
N LYS A 63 -8.88 18.58 -2.38
CA LYS A 63 -9.44 19.92 -2.58
C LYS A 63 -10.27 19.96 -3.88
N TRP A 64 -9.74 19.45 -4.98
CA TRP A 64 -10.46 19.41 -6.26
C TRP A 64 -11.68 18.49 -6.23
N ALA A 65 -11.64 17.38 -5.48
CA ALA A 65 -12.80 16.53 -5.27
C ALA A 65 -13.95 17.29 -4.58
N LYS A 66 -13.62 18.11 -3.57
CA LYS A 66 -14.62 18.93 -2.86
C LYS A 66 -15.25 20.00 -3.75
N GLU A 67 -14.48 20.54 -4.70
CA GLU A 67 -14.93 21.57 -5.65
C GLU A 67 -15.71 20.98 -6.85
N SER A 68 -15.29 19.82 -7.34
CA SER A 68 -15.77 19.24 -8.61
C SER A 68 -16.82 18.14 -8.44
N GLY A 69 -16.93 17.56 -7.23
CA GLY A 69 -17.86 16.47 -6.92
C GLY A 69 -17.20 15.08 -6.87
N PRO A 70 -18.00 14.01 -6.71
CA PRO A 70 -17.52 12.67 -6.38
C PRO A 70 -16.82 11.94 -7.53
N ILE A 71 -16.92 12.45 -8.75
CA ILE A 71 -16.15 12.02 -9.92
C ILE A 71 -15.72 13.25 -10.72
N TYR A 72 -14.42 13.38 -10.97
CA TYR A 72 -13.88 14.51 -11.73
C TYR A 72 -12.62 14.09 -12.50
N LYS A 73 -12.14 14.95 -13.40
CA LYS A 73 -10.90 14.73 -14.13
C LYS A 73 -9.90 15.86 -13.97
N HIS A 74 -8.61 15.55 -14.16
CA HIS A 74 -7.61 16.54 -14.54
C HIS A 74 -6.68 15.94 -15.61
N GLU A 75 -5.91 16.79 -16.28
CA GLU A 75 -4.97 16.39 -17.31
C GLU A 75 -3.53 16.65 -16.88
N LEU A 76 -2.63 15.70 -17.16
CA LEU A 76 -1.18 15.81 -16.97
C LEU A 76 -0.48 15.51 -18.28
N PHE A 77 0.08 16.52 -18.95
CA PHE A 77 0.80 16.36 -20.24
C PHE A 77 0.07 15.55 -21.33
N GLY A 78 -1.27 15.53 -21.34
CA GLY A 78 -2.07 14.76 -22.32
C GLY A 78 -2.68 13.47 -21.77
N SER A 79 -2.20 13.00 -20.63
CA SER A 79 -2.82 11.89 -19.90
C SER A 79 -4.05 12.41 -19.16
N THR A 80 -5.20 11.75 -19.37
CA THR A 80 -6.44 12.05 -18.64
C THR A 80 -6.50 11.24 -17.35
N HIS A 81 -6.60 11.90 -16.21
CA HIS A 81 -6.72 11.29 -14.89
C HIS A 81 -8.12 11.52 -14.34
N VAL A 82 -8.87 10.45 -14.09
CA VAL A 82 -10.21 10.47 -13.51
C VAL A 82 -10.13 10.04 -12.04
N TRP A 83 -10.69 10.84 -11.14
CA TRP A 83 -10.65 10.63 -9.70
C TRP A 83 -12.04 10.34 -9.17
N ILE A 84 -12.16 9.28 -8.37
CA ILE A 84 -13.43 8.79 -7.84
C ILE A 84 -13.37 8.83 -6.31
N SER A 85 -14.21 9.65 -5.69
CA SER A 85 -14.29 9.82 -4.23
C SER A 85 -15.58 9.26 -3.61
N SER A 86 -16.42 8.57 -4.39
CA SER A 86 -17.60 7.87 -3.88
C SER A 86 -17.46 6.36 -4.04
N GLU A 87 -17.74 5.62 -2.97
CA GLU A 87 -17.62 4.15 -2.96
C GLU A 87 -18.57 3.50 -3.96
N GLN A 88 -19.76 4.07 -4.15
CA GLN A 88 -20.74 3.57 -5.11
C GLN A 88 -20.24 3.68 -6.56
N ILE A 89 -19.65 4.82 -6.92
CA ILE A 89 -19.07 5.04 -8.25
C ILE A 89 -17.90 4.08 -8.49
N ALA A 90 -17.03 3.90 -7.48
CA ALA A 90 -15.92 2.96 -7.57
C ALA A 90 -16.40 1.52 -7.80
N LYS A 91 -17.47 1.09 -7.11
CA LYS A 91 -18.10 -0.22 -7.33
C LYS A 91 -18.70 -0.35 -8.72
N ASP A 92 -19.40 0.67 -9.21
CA ASP A 92 -20.02 0.63 -10.54
C ASP A 92 -18.97 0.51 -11.65
N LEU A 93 -17.89 1.29 -11.59
CA LEU A 93 -16.87 1.28 -12.65
C LEU A 93 -15.88 0.13 -12.47
N LEU A 94 -15.28 -0.03 -11.31
CA LEU A 94 -14.16 -0.96 -11.13
C LEU A 94 -14.59 -2.40 -10.82
N SER A 95 -15.77 -2.59 -10.21
CA SER A 95 -16.32 -3.93 -9.95
C SER A 95 -17.27 -4.39 -11.05
N LYS A 96 -18.37 -3.65 -11.29
CA LYS A 96 -19.39 -4.08 -12.27
C LYS A 96 -18.89 -3.97 -13.71
N GLN A 97 -18.13 -2.93 -14.04
CA GLN A 97 -17.52 -2.72 -15.35
C GLN A 97 -16.03 -3.12 -15.38
N GLY A 98 -15.64 -4.09 -14.56
CA GLY A 98 -14.26 -4.50 -14.42
C GLY A 98 -13.60 -5.01 -15.72
N SER A 99 -14.33 -5.30 -16.80
CA SER A 99 -13.72 -5.71 -18.09
C SER A 99 -13.21 -4.52 -18.89
N ILE A 100 -13.67 -3.32 -18.53
CA ILE A 100 -13.27 -2.05 -19.13
C ILE A 100 -12.21 -1.39 -18.25
N PHE A 101 -12.39 -1.42 -16.93
CA PHE A 101 -11.60 -0.63 -15.98
C PHE A 101 -10.58 -1.43 -15.15
N SER A 102 -10.22 -2.65 -15.54
CA SER A 102 -9.20 -3.43 -14.83
C SER A 102 -7.82 -3.39 -15.48
N ASP A 103 -7.57 -2.62 -16.52
CA ASP A 103 -6.21 -2.52 -17.07
C ASP A 103 -5.32 -1.61 -16.19
N ARG A 104 -4.03 -1.54 -16.51
CA ARG A 104 -3.06 -0.65 -15.85
C ARG A 104 -2.54 0.42 -16.83
N PRO A 105 -2.31 1.66 -16.34
CA PRO A 105 -1.64 2.67 -17.16
C PRO A 105 -0.19 2.27 -17.43
N LEU A 106 0.36 2.78 -18.53
CA LEU A 106 1.80 2.70 -18.78
C LEU A 106 2.50 3.60 -17.76
N ILE A 107 3.58 3.09 -17.16
CA ILE A 107 4.47 3.90 -16.33
C ILE A 107 5.68 4.22 -17.19
N ASP A 108 5.84 5.49 -17.56
CA ASP A 108 6.82 5.94 -18.54
C ASP A 108 8.27 5.58 -18.16
N ASN A 109 8.61 5.61 -16.86
CA ASN A 109 9.92 5.19 -16.37
C ASN A 109 10.02 3.68 -16.05
N LEU A 110 8.98 2.89 -16.31
CA LEU A 110 8.94 1.44 -16.13
C LEU A 110 8.17 0.78 -17.29
N PRO A 111 8.65 0.89 -18.54
CA PRO A 111 7.84 0.61 -19.73
C PRO A 111 7.41 -0.85 -19.90
N ILE A 112 8.10 -1.80 -19.24
CA ILE A 112 7.73 -3.23 -19.26
C ILE A 112 6.56 -3.55 -18.32
N ASN A 113 6.06 -2.59 -17.54
CA ASN A 113 5.02 -2.84 -16.55
C ASN A 113 3.78 -3.51 -17.15
N LYS A 114 3.40 -3.18 -18.38
CA LYS A 114 2.18 -3.73 -19.00
C LYS A 114 2.36 -5.14 -19.59
N THR A 115 3.58 -5.58 -19.89
CA THR A 115 3.80 -6.75 -20.77
C THR A 115 4.81 -7.77 -20.25
N GLY A 116 5.81 -7.37 -19.47
CA GLY A 116 6.96 -8.25 -19.19
C GLY A 116 6.70 -9.36 -18.16
N GLY A 117 5.61 -9.27 -17.39
CA GLY A 117 5.28 -10.26 -16.35
C GLY A 117 6.06 -10.08 -15.04
N GLU A 118 6.94 -9.11 -14.92
CA GLU A 118 7.75 -8.90 -13.71
C GLU A 118 6.99 -8.18 -12.59
N TYR A 119 5.98 -7.36 -12.92
CA TYR A 119 5.34 -6.43 -11.99
C TYR A 119 3.85 -6.71 -11.79
N LEU A 120 3.49 -7.87 -11.22
CA LEU A 120 2.09 -8.30 -11.00
C LEU A 120 1.09 -7.18 -10.60
N PRO A 121 1.38 -6.30 -9.60
CA PRO A 121 0.46 -5.24 -9.19
C PRO A 121 0.22 -4.18 -10.27
N LEU A 122 1.20 -3.97 -11.16
CA LEU A 122 1.27 -2.95 -12.22
C LEU A 122 1.04 -3.55 -13.62
N LEU A 123 0.83 -4.87 -13.71
CA LEU A 123 0.68 -5.61 -14.95
C LEU A 123 -0.66 -5.31 -15.63
N GLY A 124 -0.57 -5.03 -16.93
CA GLY A 124 -1.74 -4.85 -17.79
C GLY A 124 -2.62 -6.10 -17.81
N GLU A 125 -3.88 -5.96 -18.19
CA GLU A 125 -4.77 -7.12 -18.33
C GLU A 125 -4.36 -7.97 -19.54
N ASN A 126 -3.74 -9.13 -19.26
CA ASN A 126 -3.33 -10.11 -20.25
C ASN A 126 -3.32 -11.53 -19.62
N GLU A 127 -2.98 -12.56 -20.40
CA GLU A 127 -2.96 -13.94 -19.91
C GLU A 127 -1.90 -14.17 -18.83
N ILE A 128 -0.74 -13.50 -18.90
CA ILE A 128 0.30 -13.56 -17.87
C ILE A 128 -0.28 -13.08 -16.54
N TRP A 129 -0.97 -11.94 -16.53
CA TRP A 129 -1.62 -11.41 -15.34
C TRP A 129 -2.67 -12.37 -14.76
N LYS A 130 -3.54 -12.94 -15.59
CA LYS A 130 -4.56 -13.90 -15.13
C LYS A 130 -3.90 -15.12 -14.49
N HIS A 131 -2.85 -15.63 -15.12
CA HIS A 131 -2.11 -16.78 -14.63
C HIS A 131 -1.41 -16.49 -13.31
N GLN A 132 -0.65 -15.40 -13.22
CA GLN A 132 0.00 -14.99 -11.98
C GLN A 132 -1.02 -14.73 -10.86
N ARG A 133 -2.16 -14.09 -11.14
CA ARG A 133 -3.23 -13.94 -10.15
C ARG A 133 -3.74 -15.28 -9.63
N LYS A 134 -3.95 -16.25 -10.53
CA LYS A 134 -4.38 -17.61 -10.14
C LYS A 134 -3.34 -18.28 -9.24
N PHE A 135 -2.05 -18.21 -9.59
CA PHE A 135 -0.99 -18.76 -8.75
C PHE A 135 -0.87 -18.00 -7.42
N GLY A 136 -1.01 -16.68 -7.44
CA GLY A 136 -1.01 -15.84 -6.25
C GLY A 136 -2.14 -16.19 -5.29
N HIS A 137 -3.35 -16.47 -5.81
CA HIS A 137 -4.45 -16.97 -4.99
C HIS A 137 -4.15 -18.34 -4.36
N LEU A 138 -3.45 -19.24 -5.06
CA LEU A 138 -2.98 -20.50 -4.46
C LEU A 138 -2.01 -20.22 -3.30
N LEU A 139 -1.01 -19.35 -3.51
CA LEU A 139 -0.05 -18.99 -2.47
C LEU A 139 -0.76 -18.46 -1.22
N MET A 140 -1.67 -17.49 -1.39
CA MET A 140 -2.41 -16.89 -0.27
C MET A 140 -3.32 -17.88 0.43
N THR A 141 -4.08 -18.68 -0.32
CA THR A 141 -4.99 -19.67 0.27
C THR A 141 -4.22 -20.72 1.07
N THR A 142 -3.12 -21.24 0.52
CA THR A 142 -2.28 -22.22 1.22
C THR A 142 -1.68 -21.61 2.48
N SER A 143 -1.13 -20.40 2.38
CA SER A 143 -0.51 -19.75 3.52
C SER A 143 -1.51 -19.40 4.62
N SER A 144 -2.71 -18.92 4.25
CA SER A 144 -3.79 -18.64 5.21
C SER A 144 -4.31 -19.91 5.89
N LYS A 145 -4.48 -21.02 5.14
CA LYS A 145 -4.88 -22.32 5.73
C LYS A 145 -3.87 -22.86 6.73
N ASN A 146 -2.59 -22.53 6.54
CA ASN A 146 -1.52 -22.85 7.48
C ASN A 146 -1.31 -21.75 8.53
N ALA A 147 -2.28 -20.80 8.66
CA ALA A 147 -2.21 -19.59 9.47
C ALA A 147 -0.79 -19.01 9.53
N GLN A 148 -0.28 -18.78 8.32
CA GLN A 148 0.98 -18.15 7.96
C GLN A 148 2.23 -18.75 8.65
N TYR A 149 2.21 -20.06 8.90
CA TYR A 149 3.35 -20.88 9.35
C TYR A 149 3.96 -20.43 10.68
N HIS A 150 3.16 -19.80 11.55
CA HIS A 150 3.60 -19.23 12.83
C HIS A 150 4.58 -18.04 12.73
N TYR A 151 5.02 -17.65 11.53
CA TYR A 151 5.99 -16.57 11.34
C TYR A 151 5.56 -15.21 11.91
N PRO A 152 4.29 -14.75 11.76
CA PRO A 152 3.87 -13.48 12.35
C PRO A 152 3.98 -13.46 13.88
N VAL A 153 3.72 -14.59 14.54
CA VAL A 153 3.79 -14.71 16.01
C VAL A 153 5.25 -14.57 16.47
N ILE A 154 6.16 -15.26 15.79
CA ILE A 154 7.61 -15.20 16.08
C ILE A 154 8.13 -13.76 15.93
N GLU A 155 7.83 -13.11 14.80
CA GLU A 155 8.28 -11.74 14.55
C GLU A 155 7.58 -10.72 15.46
N THR A 156 6.38 -11.03 15.99
CA THR A 156 5.70 -10.18 16.99
C THR A 156 6.43 -10.23 18.33
N LYS A 157 6.82 -11.42 18.80
CA LYS A 157 7.64 -11.57 20.03
C LYS A 157 8.95 -10.78 19.90
N ARG A 158 9.64 -10.90 18.76
CA ARG A 158 10.84 -10.11 18.46
C ARG A 158 10.58 -8.60 18.53
N LEU A 159 9.51 -8.14 17.90
CA LEU A 159 9.15 -6.73 17.85
C LEU A 159 8.93 -6.16 19.26
N LEU A 160 8.17 -6.85 20.12
CA LEU A 160 7.96 -6.41 21.50
C LEU A 160 9.26 -6.30 22.29
N TYR A 161 10.12 -7.32 22.18
CA TYR A 161 11.43 -7.30 22.84
C TYR A 161 12.30 -6.14 22.35
N LYS A 162 12.34 -5.88 21.04
CA LYS A 162 13.11 -4.76 20.49
C LYS A 162 12.52 -3.39 20.87
N LEU A 163 11.20 -3.26 20.92
CA LEU A 163 10.53 -2.03 21.39
C LEU A 163 10.80 -1.76 22.88
N LEU A 164 10.91 -2.81 23.69
CA LEU A 164 11.28 -2.70 25.11
C LEU A 164 12.70 -2.13 25.27
N LEU A 165 13.63 -2.51 24.39
CA LEU A 165 15.02 -2.07 24.45
C LEU A 165 15.27 -0.70 23.83
N ALA A 166 14.58 -0.37 22.73
CA ALA A 166 14.83 0.82 21.92
C ALA A 166 13.53 1.41 21.33
N PRO A 167 12.64 1.95 22.17
CA PRO A 167 11.34 2.46 21.72
C PRO A 167 11.44 3.61 20.71
N GLU A 168 12.52 4.40 20.74
CA GLU A 168 12.79 5.49 19.80
C GLU A 168 13.03 5.02 18.35
N SER A 169 13.32 3.72 18.19
CA SER A 169 13.53 3.04 16.91
C SER A 169 12.24 2.41 16.36
N TYR A 170 11.06 2.72 16.92
CA TYR A 170 9.79 2.09 16.54
C TYR A 170 9.52 2.03 15.03
N ARG A 171 9.92 3.04 14.25
CA ARG A 171 9.69 3.06 12.79
C ARG A 171 10.46 1.96 12.07
N SER A 172 11.77 1.86 12.29
CA SER A 172 12.59 0.82 11.68
C SER A 172 12.15 -0.55 12.19
N LEU A 173 11.88 -0.68 13.50
CA LEU A 173 11.42 -1.95 14.09
C LEU A 173 10.10 -2.46 13.49
N LEU A 174 9.14 -1.57 13.21
CA LEU A 174 7.88 -1.93 12.55
C LEU A 174 8.09 -2.30 11.07
N GLU A 175 8.97 -1.62 10.34
CA GLU A 175 9.33 -2.00 8.97
C GLU A 175 10.11 -3.32 8.91
N ASP A 176 10.96 -3.56 9.89
CA ASP A 176 11.71 -4.81 10.05
C ASP A 176 10.76 -5.95 10.35
N HIS A 177 9.78 -5.76 11.23
CA HIS A 177 8.77 -6.77 11.52
C HIS A 177 8.08 -7.25 10.23
N THR A 178 7.51 -6.32 9.46
CA THR A 178 6.76 -6.66 8.24
C THR A 178 7.66 -7.25 7.16
N SER A 179 8.88 -6.71 7.00
CA SER A 179 9.85 -7.17 6.01
C SER A 179 10.43 -8.54 6.33
N ARG A 180 10.67 -8.85 7.62
CA ARG A 180 11.11 -10.18 8.06
C ARG A 180 9.99 -11.19 7.93
N ASN A 181 8.78 -10.85 8.34
CA ASN A 181 7.63 -11.74 8.21
C ASN A 181 7.39 -12.12 6.74
N ILE A 182 7.32 -11.14 5.84
CA ILE A 182 7.10 -11.44 4.42
C ILE A 182 8.30 -12.14 3.78
N SER A 183 9.54 -11.90 4.24
CA SER A 183 10.72 -12.64 3.77
C SER A 183 10.64 -14.12 4.12
N ARG A 184 10.18 -14.45 5.34
CA ARG A 184 9.91 -15.83 5.75
C ARG A 184 8.80 -16.46 4.92
N LEU A 185 7.71 -15.72 4.68
CA LEU A 185 6.62 -16.21 3.85
C LEU A 185 7.05 -16.44 2.40
N ALA A 186 7.87 -15.54 1.83
CA ALA A 186 8.34 -15.62 0.46
C ALA A 186 9.39 -16.71 0.26
N TRP A 187 10.39 -16.80 1.16
CA TRP A 187 11.59 -17.60 0.96
C TRP A 187 12.00 -18.49 2.15
N GLY A 188 11.20 -18.54 3.21
CA GLY A 188 11.45 -19.42 4.37
C GLY A 188 12.48 -18.89 5.36
N SER A 189 13.07 -17.72 5.12
CA SER A 189 14.06 -17.09 6.00
C SER A 189 13.84 -15.56 6.09
N PRO A 190 14.10 -14.93 7.24
CA PRO A 190 14.05 -13.47 7.36
C PRO A 190 15.29 -12.77 6.77
N ASP A 191 16.40 -13.47 6.49
CA ASP A 191 17.75 -12.87 6.33
C ASP A 191 17.85 -11.79 5.23
N CYS A 192 17.00 -11.87 4.22
CA CYS A 192 17.01 -10.92 3.11
C CYS A 192 16.16 -9.65 3.36
N TYR A 193 15.59 -9.45 4.56
CA TYR A 193 14.64 -8.37 4.82
C TYR A 193 15.20 -6.97 4.51
N LEU A 194 16.46 -6.69 4.85
CA LEU A 194 17.10 -5.40 4.56
C LEU A 194 17.25 -5.18 3.05
N THR A 195 17.71 -6.19 2.32
CA THR A 195 17.79 -6.13 0.85
C THR A 195 16.40 -5.97 0.24
N LEU A 196 15.38 -6.64 0.79
CA LEU A 196 14.00 -6.50 0.35
C LEU A 196 13.47 -5.07 0.58
N GLN A 197 13.75 -4.46 1.74
CA GLN A 197 13.41 -3.05 2.01
C GLN A 197 14.09 -2.12 1.00
N GLN A 198 15.38 -2.34 0.72
CA GLN A 198 16.14 -1.56 -0.26
C GLN A 198 15.54 -1.66 -1.67
N VAL A 199 15.28 -2.87 -2.15
CA VAL A 199 14.64 -3.12 -3.45
C VAL A 199 13.25 -2.48 -3.51
N THR A 200 12.46 -2.61 -2.44
CA THR A 200 11.11 -2.03 -2.35
C THR A 200 11.16 -0.51 -2.43
N MET A 201 12.02 0.15 -1.65
CA MET A 201 12.18 1.60 -1.69
C MET A 201 12.67 2.10 -3.05
N ALA A 202 13.59 1.38 -3.68
CA ALA A 202 14.09 1.71 -5.02
C ALA A 202 13.00 1.56 -6.09
N LEU A 203 12.11 0.56 -6.01
CA LEU A 203 10.97 0.46 -6.91
C LEU A 203 9.96 1.59 -6.65
N LEU A 204 9.65 1.89 -5.39
CA LEU A 204 8.72 2.98 -5.03
C LEU A 204 9.19 4.33 -5.55
N SER A 205 10.50 4.62 -5.54
CA SER A 205 11.04 5.87 -6.09
C SER A 205 10.87 5.97 -7.61
N VAL A 206 10.78 4.84 -8.32
CA VAL A 206 10.55 4.80 -9.78
C VAL A 206 9.07 4.91 -10.12
N ILE A 207 8.18 4.24 -9.39
CA ILE A 207 6.75 4.16 -9.76
C ILE A 207 5.88 5.24 -9.13
N SER A 208 6.38 5.95 -8.10
CA SER A 208 5.57 6.97 -7.42
C SER A 208 5.37 8.22 -8.31
N PRO A 209 4.22 8.91 -8.20
CA PRO A 209 4.00 10.19 -8.87
C PRO A 209 5.03 11.26 -8.49
N ALA A 210 5.50 11.26 -7.24
CA ALA A 210 6.56 12.14 -6.74
C ALA A 210 7.99 11.60 -7.04
N GLY A 211 8.10 10.50 -7.79
CA GLY A 211 9.33 9.79 -8.09
C GLY A 211 10.02 10.28 -9.36
N ALA A 212 10.16 9.39 -10.35
CA ALA A 212 10.81 9.70 -11.61
C ALA A 212 10.01 10.74 -12.43
N LEU A 213 10.66 11.85 -12.79
CA LEU A 213 10.04 12.95 -13.54
C LEU A 213 9.38 12.55 -14.87
N PRO A 214 9.88 11.55 -15.63
CA PRO A 214 9.20 11.05 -16.82
C PRO A 214 7.76 10.57 -16.58
N ASN A 215 7.41 10.13 -15.38
CA ASN A 215 6.02 9.71 -15.07
C ASN A 215 5.04 10.89 -15.02
N VAL A 216 5.54 12.12 -14.82
CA VAL A 216 4.73 13.35 -14.84
C VAL A 216 4.89 14.06 -16.18
N ILE A 217 6.12 14.12 -16.71
CA ILE A 217 6.48 14.77 -17.96
C ILE A 217 6.82 13.69 -18.99
N SER A 218 5.78 13.06 -19.56
CA SER A 218 5.92 11.95 -20.50
C SER A 218 6.92 12.16 -21.65
N PRO A 219 7.07 13.36 -22.24
CA PRO A 219 8.10 13.59 -23.27
C PRO A 219 9.53 13.27 -22.82
N LEU A 220 9.86 13.35 -21.53
CA LEU A 220 11.20 12.99 -21.02
C LEU A 220 11.48 11.49 -21.14
N ALA A 221 10.44 10.66 -21.22
CA ALA A 221 10.58 9.22 -21.43
C ALA A 221 11.18 8.89 -22.80
N ALA A 222 11.08 9.79 -23.78
CA ALA A 222 11.65 9.60 -25.11
C ALA A 222 13.19 9.82 -25.15
N LEU A 223 13.79 10.44 -24.12
CA LEU A 223 15.23 10.71 -24.09
C LEU A 223 16.05 9.41 -24.18
N PRO A 224 17.13 9.36 -24.99
CA PRO A 224 18.01 8.20 -25.05
C PRO A 224 18.69 7.95 -23.69
N GLU A 225 19.12 6.71 -23.44
CA GLU A 225 19.71 6.30 -22.15
C GLU A 225 20.90 7.20 -21.73
N CYS A 226 21.73 7.65 -22.68
CA CYS A 226 22.86 8.53 -22.40
C CYS A 226 22.45 9.90 -21.82
N LEU A 227 21.25 10.40 -22.15
CA LEU A 227 20.73 11.69 -21.67
C LEU A 227 19.70 11.55 -20.55
N SER A 228 19.21 10.32 -20.30
CA SER A 228 18.17 10.06 -19.30
C SER A 228 18.79 9.44 -18.03
N PRO A 229 19.03 10.23 -16.96
CA PRO A 229 19.46 9.68 -15.68
C PRO A 229 18.44 8.68 -15.11
N TRP A 230 17.15 8.89 -15.36
CA TRP A 230 16.07 8.00 -14.90
C TRP A 230 16.12 6.62 -15.56
N LYS A 231 16.37 6.55 -16.88
CA LYS A 231 16.55 5.25 -17.57
C LYS A 231 17.80 4.51 -17.10
N ARG A 232 18.91 5.21 -16.89
CA ARG A 232 20.15 4.60 -16.37
C ARG A 232 19.95 4.05 -14.97
N TYR A 233 19.31 4.82 -14.10
CA TYR A 233 18.98 4.37 -12.75
C TYR A 233 18.04 3.16 -12.78
N GLU A 234 16.97 3.21 -13.59
CA GLU A 234 16.00 2.13 -13.71
C GLU A 234 16.66 0.82 -14.19
N LYS A 235 17.55 0.90 -15.18
CA LYS A 235 18.29 -0.26 -15.69
C LYS A 235 19.15 -0.92 -14.61
N GLN A 236 19.84 -0.11 -13.78
CA GLN A 236 20.64 -0.61 -12.66
C GLN A 236 19.76 -1.22 -11.57
N ARG A 237 18.68 -0.53 -11.20
CA ARG A 237 17.69 -1.02 -10.22
C ARG A 237 17.09 -2.35 -10.67
N TYR A 238 16.64 -2.43 -11.92
CA TYR A 238 16.07 -3.64 -12.51
C TYR A 238 17.06 -4.81 -12.48
N ALA A 239 18.32 -4.58 -12.86
CA ALA A 239 19.34 -5.62 -12.83
C ALA A 239 19.57 -6.16 -11.41
N PHE A 240 19.67 -5.27 -10.41
CA PHE A 240 19.84 -5.64 -9.00
C PHE A 240 18.62 -6.40 -8.45
N GLU A 241 17.40 -5.93 -8.72
CA GLU A 241 16.15 -6.59 -8.33
C GLU A 241 16.05 -7.99 -8.94
N ARG A 242 16.34 -8.10 -10.24
CA ARG A 242 16.33 -9.37 -10.96
C ARG A 242 17.30 -10.37 -10.36
N GLU A 243 18.54 -9.94 -10.13
CA GLU A 243 19.57 -10.77 -9.52
C GLU A 243 19.14 -11.22 -8.11
N PHE A 244 18.62 -10.30 -7.30
CA PHE A 244 18.13 -10.60 -5.96
C PHE A 244 17.05 -11.69 -5.96
N PHE A 245 16.00 -11.55 -6.77
CA PHE A 245 14.92 -12.54 -6.83
C PHE A 245 15.38 -13.91 -7.33
N LEU A 246 16.25 -13.95 -8.34
CA LEU A 246 16.78 -15.22 -8.85
C LEU A 246 17.74 -15.88 -7.85
N ASN A 247 18.52 -15.11 -7.11
CA ASN A 247 19.38 -15.62 -6.05
C ASN A 247 18.55 -16.21 -4.90
N GLN A 248 17.49 -15.52 -4.48
CA GLN A 248 16.59 -16.04 -3.44
C GLN A 248 15.86 -17.32 -3.89
N MET A 249 15.38 -17.39 -5.14
CA MET A 249 14.84 -18.63 -5.71
C MET A 249 15.89 -19.75 -5.69
N SER A 250 17.13 -19.46 -6.09
CA SER A 250 18.21 -20.43 -6.14
C SER A 250 18.59 -20.97 -4.76
N LYS A 251 18.57 -20.13 -3.73
CA LYS A 251 18.78 -20.54 -2.33
C LYS A 251 17.70 -21.52 -1.88
N VAL A 252 16.42 -21.15 -2.01
CA VAL A 252 15.29 -22.02 -1.64
C VAL A 252 15.31 -23.32 -2.42
N ARG A 253 15.67 -23.28 -3.72
CA ARG A 253 15.80 -24.50 -4.53
C ARG A 253 16.89 -25.44 -4.01
N LYS A 254 18.05 -24.91 -3.59
CA LYS A 254 19.12 -25.73 -2.99
C LYS A 254 18.66 -26.39 -1.69
N GLU A 255 18.01 -25.63 -0.82
CA GLU A 255 17.45 -26.13 0.45
C GLU A 255 16.34 -27.17 0.19
N TRP A 256 15.52 -26.96 -0.83
CA TRP A 256 14.44 -27.89 -1.17
C TRP A 256 14.98 -29.22 -1.66
N LEU A 257 15.98 -29.21 -2.55
CA LEU A 257 16.67 -30.42 -3.01
C LEU A 257 17.43 -31.14 -1.88
N ALA A 258 17.90 -30.40 -0.87
CA ALA A 258 18.53 -30.95 0.32
C ALA A 258 17.52 -31.45 1.39
N GLY A 259 16.21 -31.23 1.19
CA GLY A 259 15.17 -31.60 2.15
C GLY A 259 15.09 -30.69 3.39
N THR A 260 15.72 -29.51 3.36
CA THR A 260 15.81 -28.57 4.49
C THR A 260 14.99 -27.29 4.32
N ALA A 261 14.39 -27.06 3.14
CA ALA A 261 13.61 -25.85 2.88
C ALA A 261 12.39 -25.72 3.81
N LYS A 262 12.30 -24.59 4.53
CA LYS A 262 11.12 -24.22 5.31
C LYS A 262 9.91 -23.93 4.41
N PRO A 263 8.67 -24.08 4.91
CA PRO A 263 7.48 -23.68 4.17
C PRO A 263 7.56 -22.22 3.72
N SER A 264 7.37 -21.99 2.42
CA SER A 264 7.43 -20.67 1.79
C SER A 264 6.72 -20.65 0.44
N TYR A 265 6.42 -19.45 -0.07
CA TYR A 265 5.81 -19.25 -1.38
C TYR A 265 6.72 -19.77 -2.50
N MET A 266 8.02 -19.52 -2.38
CA MET A 266 9.01 -20.02 -3.33
C MET A 266 9.08 -21.54 -3.32
N ARG A 267 9.03 -22.17 -2.14
CA ARG A 267 8.98 -23.64 -2.07
C ARG A 267 7.71 -24.17 -2.74
N LEU A 268 6.54 -23.58 -2.45
CA LEU A 268 5.28 -23.99 -3.08
C LEU A 268 5.30 -23.78 -4.61
N PHE A 269 5.94 -22.71 -5.08
CA PHE A 269 6.17 -22.49 -6.50
C PHE A 269 7.01 -23.61 -7.11
N LEU A 270 8.15 -23.95 -6.52
CA LEU A 270 9.04 -25.00 -7.01
C LEU A 270 8.35 -26.37 -7.04
N GLU A 271 7.52 -26.68 -6.05
CA GLU A 271 6.72 -27.91 -5.98
C GLU A 271 5.60 -27.98 -7.03
N SER A 272 5.14 -26.83 -7.55
CA SER A 272 3.99 -26.76 -8.45
C SER A 272 4.30 -26.18 -9.83
N GLN A 273 5.56 -25.88 -10.14
CA GLN A 273 5.99 -25.17 -11.35
C GLN A 273 5.48 -25.83 -12.64
N GLU A 274 5.58 -27.16 -12.75
CA GLU A 274 5.11 -27.91 -13.93
C GLU A 274 3.60 -27.80 -14.14
N LYS A 275 2.83 -27.77 -13.05
CA LYS A 275 1.36 -27.66 -13.10
C LYS A 275 0.89 -26.30 -13.60
N PHE A 276 1.65 -25.25 -13.33
CA PHE A 276 1.33 -23.90 -13.73
C PHE A 276 1.92 -23.52 -15.09
N GLN A 277 2.94 -24.22 -15.60
CA GLN A 277 3.61 -23.85 -16.88
C GLN A 277 4.22 -22.43 -16.82
N THR A 278 4.59 -21.97 -15.63
CA THR A 278 5.23 -20.68 -15.38
C THR A 278 6.74 -20.81 -15.55
N SER A 279 7.40 -19.83 -16.18
CA SER A 279 8.87 -19.82 -16.22
C SER A 279 9.47 -19.57 -14.82
N TYR A 280 10.71 -20.03 -14.58
CA TYR A 280 11.39 -19.75 -13.31
C TYR A 280 11.56 -18.24 -13.04
N VAL A 281 11.82 -17.44 -14.09
CA VAL A 281 11.95 -15.99 -13.95
C VAL A 281 10.62 -15.37 -13.54
N GLU A 282 9.54 -15.78 -14.19
CA GLU A 282 8.19 -15.30 -13.87
C GLU A 282 7.78 -15.68 -12.44
N GLY A 283 8.04 -16.92 -12.01
CA GLY A 283 7.78 -17.33 -10.62
C GLY A 283 8.63 -16.58 -9.59
N ALA A 284 9.90 -16.31 -9.91
CA ALA A 284 10.78 -15.51 -9.06
C ALA A 284 10.25 -14.09 -8.88
N TYR A 285 9.84 -13.43 -9.96
CA TYR A 285 9.22 -12.12 -9.90
C TYR A 285 7.87 -12.13 -9.22
N GLN A 286 7.06 -13.17 -9.43
CA GLN A 286 5.77 -13.24 -8.79
C GLN A 286 5.92 -13.31 -7.26
N VAL A 287 6.76 -14.21 -6.75
CA VAL A 287 7.05 -14.30 -5.31
C VAL A 287 7.72 -13.02 -4.81
N GLY A 288 8.68 -12.48 -5.58
CA GLY A 288 9.37 -11.24 -5.25
C GLY A 288 8.45 -10.02 -5.15
N MET A 289 7.50 -9.87 -6.07
CA MET A 289 6.51 -8.79 -6.04
C MET A 289 5.50 -8.93 -4.91
N MET A 290 5.16 -10.16 -4.52
CA MET A 290 4.37 -10.40 -3.31
C MET A 290 5.17 -10.01 -2.06
N ALA A 291 6.47 -10.29 -2.04
CA ALA A 291 7.37 -9.87 -0.97
C ALA A 291 7.48 -8.33 -0.87
N ILE A 292 7.74 -7.65 -1.99
CA ILE A 292 7.77 -6.19 -2.08
C ILE A 292 6.46 -5.57 -1.58
N ALA A 293 5.32 -6.12 -2.00
CA ALA A 293 4.02 -5.62 -1.58
C ALA A 293 3.82 -5.73 -0.07
N GLY A 294 4.22 -6.85 0.55
CA GLY A 294 4.10 -7.06 2.00
C GLY A 294 5.16 -6.32 2.84
N ALA A 295 6.31 -5.97 2.27
CA ALA A 295 7.46 -5.48 3.03
C ALA A 295 7.19 -4.16 3.77
N LEU A 296 6.59 -3.17 3.09
CA LEU A 296 6.45 -1.82 3.63
C LEU A 296 5.00 -1.33 3.75
N THR A 297 4.04 -1.96 3.06
CA THR A 297 2.65 -1.48 3.04
C THR A 297 1.94 -1.70 4.37
N ILE A 298 2.28 -2.77 5.10
CA ILE A 298 1.68 -3.15 6.40
C ILE A 298 2.29 -2.32 7.55
N ALA A 299 3.55 -1.90 7.42
CA ALA A 299 4.20 -1.08 8.43
C ALA A 299 3.55 0.31 8.56
N SER A 300 3.05 0.87 7.45
CA SER A 300 2.33 2.15 7.45
C SER A 300 1.13 2.20 8.43
N PRO A 301 0.17 1.25 8.37
CA PRO A 301 -0.92 1.21 9.34
C PRO A 301 -0.45 0.85 10.74
N MET A 302 0.60 0.03 10.94
CA MET A 302 1.15 -0.19 12.29
C MET A 302 1.70 1.11 12.91
N MET A 303 2.41 1.93 12.14
CA MET A 303 2.88 3.25 12.61
C MET A 303 1.72 4.22 12.84
N SER A 304 0.69 4.17 11.98
CA SER A 304 -0.51 4.99 12.14
C SER A 304 -1.35 4.56 13.35
N PHE A 305 -1.31 3.28 13.74
CA PHE A 305 -1.87 2.78 14.99
C PHE A 305 -1.14 3.40 16.19
N VAL A 306 0.19 3.39 16.22
CA VAL A 306 0.97 4.06 17.28
C VAL A 306 0.56 5.54 17.38
N LEU A 307 0.51 6.25 16.25
CA LEU A 307 0.07 7.64 16.21
C LEU A 307 -1.36 7.82 16.78
N ALA A 308 -2.30 6.97 16.35
CA ALA A 308 -3.69 7.02 16.78
C ALA A 308 -3.84 6.77 18.29
N MET A 309 -3.10 5.80 18.84
CA MET A 309 -3.15 5.48 20.28
C MET A 309 -2.56 6.58 21.15
N VAL A 310 -1.52 7.28 20.68
CA VAL A 310 -0.98 8.45 21.38
C VAL A 310 -1.94 9.64 21.31
N GLN A 311 -2.59 9.86 20.16
CA GLN A 311 -3.52 10.97 19.96
C GLN A 311 -4.87 10.75 20.64
N SER A 312 -5.33 9.51 20.74
CA SER A 312 -6.66 9.11 21.23
C SER A 312 -6.52 8.07 22.35
N PRO A 313 -5.96 8.44 23.51
CA PRO A 313 -5.63 7.50 24.60
C PRO A 313 -6.86 6.78 25.16
N GLU A 314 -8.06 7.32 25.00
CA GLU A 314 -9.31 6.66 25.37
C GLU A 314 -9.56 5.37 24.58
N TRP A 315 -9.11 5.30 23.33
CA TRP A 315 -9.22 4.08 22.53
C TRP A 315 -8.15 3.06 22.88
N LEU A 316 -6.95 3.50 23.26
CA LEU A 316 -5.94 2.60 23.82
C LEU A 316 -6.47 1.95 25.10
N ALA A 317 -7.05 2.74 26.01
CA ALA A 317 -7.61 2.23 27.27
C ALA A 317 -8.75 1.22 27.05
N LYS A 318 -9.67 1.48 26.11
CA LYS A 318 -10.74 0.54 25.76
C LYS A 318 -10.21 -0.76 25.15
N THR A 319 -9.21 -0.67 24.28
CA THR A 319 -8.56 -1.86 23.71
C THR A 319 -7.81 -2.66 24.78
N GLN A 320 -7.14 -1.97 25.71
CA GLN A 320 -6.45 -2.61 26.84
C GLN A 320 -7.41 -3.35 27.76
N GLU A 321 -8.55 -2.74 28.13
CA GLU A 321 -9.58 -3.40 28.94
C GLU A 321 -10.11 -4.66 28.24
N GLU A 322 -10.41 -4.58 26.94
CA GLU A 322 -10.87 -5.73 26.17
C GLU A 322 -9.83 -6.86 26.14
N LEU A 323 -8.55 -6.52 25.95
CA LEU A 323 -7.43 -7.47 25.96
C LEU A 323 -7.22 -8.09 27.33
N ASP A 324 -7.34 -7.33 28.41
CA ASP A 324 -7.20 -7.86 29.77
C ASP A 324 -8.33 -8.85 30.08
N ARG A 325 -9.56 -8.55 29.65
CA ARG A 325 -10.73 -9.41 29.83
C ARG A 325 -10.63 -10.73 29.05
N VAL A 326 -10.11 -10.71 27.83
CA VAL A 326 -10.10 -11.88 26.92
C VAL A 326 -8.78 -12.66 26.99
N CYS A 327 -7.65 -11.96 27.07
CA CYS A 327 -6.32 -12.54 26.99
C CYS A 327 -5.62 -12.59 28.35
N GLY A 328 -5.88 -11.66 29.26
CA GLY A 328 -5.20 -11.59 30.56
C GLY A 328 -3.68 -11.47 30.41
N ASP A 329 -2.95 -12.46 30.94
CA ASP A 329 -1.48 -12.46 30.99
C ASP A 329 -0.78 -13.06 29.77
N ARG A 330 -1.53 -13.51 28.76
CA ARG A 330 -0.96 -13.98 27.47
C ARG A 330 -1.17 -12.96 26.37
N LEU A 331 -0.32 -13.03 25.34
CA LEU A 331 -0.52 -12.27 24.11
C LEU A 331 -1.83 -12.65 23.41
N PRO A 332 -2.46 -11.70 22.68
CA PRO A 332 -3.58 -12.02 21.81
C PRO A 332 -3.15 -12.96 20.69
N ALA A 333 -4.00 -13.93 20.40
CA ALA A 333 -3.83 -14.89 19.32
C ALA A 333 -4.98 -14.80 18.32
N MET A 334 -4.80 -15.31 17.11
CA MET A 334 -5.85 -15.27 16.07
C MET A 334 -7.16 -15.96 16.51
N ALA A 335 -7.08 -16.95 17.40
CA ALA A 335 -8.26 -17.61 17.96
C ALA A 335 -9.12 -16.68 18.84
N ASP A 336 -8.55 -15.59 19.37
CA ASP A 336 -9.28 -14.60 20.16
C ASP A 336 -10.01 -13.59 19.28
N MET A 337 -9.75 -13.59 17.97
CA MET A 337 -10.16 -12.52 17.06
C MET A 337 -11.64 -12.22 17.20
N GLU A 338 -12.52 -13.21 17.21
CA GLU A 338 -13.98 -13.03 17.32
C GLU A 338 -14.41 -12.30 18.60
N ASN A 339 -13.68 -12.50 19.69
CA ASN A 339 -13.97 -11.91 21.02
C ASN A 339 -13.33 -10.54 21.25
N LEU A 340 -12.60 -10.01 20.26
CA LEU A 340 -11.89 -8.73 20.31
C LEU A 340 -12.45 -7.68 19.30
N PRO A 341 -13.76 -7.38 19.29
CA PRO A 341 -14.34 -6.41 18.34
C PRO A 341 -13.78 -5.00 18.47
N VAL A 342 -13.38 -4.54 19.66
CA VAL A 342 -12.79 -3.20 19.85
C VAL A 342 -11.44 -3.13 19.16
N LEU A 343 -10.57 -4.14 19.34
CA LEU A 343 -9.30 -4.21 18.60
C LEU A 343 -9.53 -4.22 17.09
N ARG A 344 -10.47 -5.02 16.58
CA ARG A 344 -10.79 -5.04 15.13
C ARG A 344 -11.31 -3.70 14.63
N ALA A 345 -12.11 -2.99 15.44
CA ALA A 345 -12.61 -1.65 15.12
C ALA A 345 -11.49 -0.62 15.07
N VAL A 346 -10.55 -0.67 16.02
CA VAL A 346 -9.37 0.18 16.06
C VAL A 346 -8.50 -0.02 14.82
N VAL A 347 -8.17 -1.28 14.49
CA VAL A 347 -7.37 -1.62 13.30
C VAL A 347 -8.05 -1.13 12.02
N LYS A 348 -9.36 -1.37 11.89
CA LYS A 348 -10.12 -0.92 10.71
C LYS A 348 -10.20 0.60 10.61
N GLU A 349 -10.35 1.29 11.73
CA GLU A 349 -10.35 2.76 11.75
C GLU A 349 -8.99 3.34 11.41
N VAL A 350 -7.89 2.70 11.78
CA VAL A 350 -6.53 3.14 11.38
C VAL A 350 -6.40 3.18 9.86
N LEU A 351 -6.80 2.09 9.18
CA LEU A 351 -6.77 2.02 7.72
C LEU A 351 -7.67 3.07 7.06
N ARG A 352 -8.84 3.34 7.64
CA ARG A 352 -9.76 4.36 7.11
C ARG A 352 -9.25 5.78 7.37
N TRP A 353 -8.72 6.05 8.55
CA TRP A 353 -8.29 7.39 8.98
C TRP A 353 -7.04 7.86 8.24
N ARG A 354 -6.07 6.95 8.08
CA ARG A 354 -4.80 7.19 7.41
C ARG A 354 -4.50 6.04 6.43
N PRO A 355 -5.14 6.07 5.24
CA PRO A 355 -4.97 5.02 4.26
C PRO A 355 -3.51 4.95 3.76
N PRO A 356 -2.86 3.78 3.79
CA PRO A 356 -1.46 3.62 3.37
C PRO A 356 -1.20 3.99 1.90
N VAL A 357 -2.23 3.91 1.05
CA VAL A 357 -2.15 4.25 -0.38
C VAL A 357 -3.25 5.26 -0.70
N PRO A 358 -3.09 6.55 -0.34
CA PRO A 358 -4.17 7.53 -0.31
C PRO A 358 -4.76 7.84 -1.70
N THR A 359 -4.00 7.62 -2.77
CA THR A 359 -4.46 7.79 -4.16
C THR A 359 -5.07 6.53 -4.77
N GLY A 360 -5.01 5.40 -4.07
CA GLY A 360 -5.20 4.07 -4.65
C GLY A 360 -4.10 3.69 -5.66
N ILE A 361 -4.19 2.47 -6.19
CA ILE A 361 -3.34 2.02 -7.31
C ILE A 361 -4.09 2.30 -8.62
N PRO A 362 -3.54 3.09 -9.55
CA PRO A 362 -4.27 3.51 -10.74
C PRO A 362 -4.71 2.35 -11.64
N HIS A 363 -5.90 2.47 -12.18
CA HIS A 363 -6.47 1.63 -13.23
C HIS A 363 -6.40 2.34 -14.58
N ALA A 364 -6.61 1.63 -15.68
CA ALA A 364 -6.82 2.21 -17.00
C ALA A 364 -8.11 1.69 -17.63
N SER A 365 -8.84 2.58 -18.31
CA SER A 365 -9.99 2.20 -19.13
C SER A 365 -9.53 1.69 -20.49
N THR A 366 -10.00 0.52 -20.93
CA THR A 366 -9.64 -0.06 -22.24
C THR A 366 -10.51 0.44 -23.39
N LYS A 367 -11.69 1.00 -23.08
CA LYS A 367 -12.68 1.49 -24.06
C LYS A 367 -13.34 2.76 -23.57
N ASP A 368 -13.90 3.51 -24.51
CA ASP A 368 -14.76 4.66 -24.23
C ASP A 368 -16.00 4.21 -23.45
N TYR A 369 -16.42 4.99 -22.46
CA TYR A 369 -17.56 4.65 -21.60
C TYR A 369 -18.35 5.90 -21.19
N VAL A 370 -19.68 5.79 -21.09
CA VAL A 370 -20.54 6.86 -20.57
C VAL A 370 -21.12 6.43 -19.22
N TYR A 371 -20.70 7.09 -18.15
CA TYR A 371 -21.19 6.86 -16.79
C TYR A 371 -22.09 8.02 -16.35
N GLN A 372 -23.37 7.74 -16.11
CA GLN A 372 -24.35 8.76 -15.67
C GLN A 372 -24.32 10.04 -16.52
N GLY A 373 -24.18 9.89 -17.84
CA GLY A 373 -24.10 11.01 -18.80
C GLY A 373 -22.70 11.62 -18.95
N TYR A 374 -21.71 11.24 -18.13
CA TYR A 374 -20.32 11.68 -18.29
C TYR A 374 -19.50 10.74 -19.17
N PHE A 375 -18.81 11.30 -20.15
CA PHE A 375 -17.92 10.55 -21.04
C PHE A 375 -16.52 10.37 -20.43
N ILE A 376 -16.10 9.10 -20.34
CA ILE A 376 -14.77 8.65 -19.92
C ILE A 376 -14.08 8.07 -21.16
N PRO A 377 -13.06 8.74 -21.71
CA PRO A 377 -12.33 8.21 -22.86
C PRO A 377 -11.50 6.97 -22.54
N ALA A 378 -11.34 6.08 -23.52
CA ALA A 378 -10.36 5.00 -23.51
C ALA A 378 -8.95 5.54 -23.23
N GLY A 379 -8.15 4.76 -22.49
CA GLY A 379 -6.82 5.15 -22.02
C GLY A 379 -6.81 6.10 -20.81
N SER A 380 -7.97 6.52 -20.29
CA SER A 380 -8.03 7.32 -19.06
C SER A 380 -7.45 6.52 -17.88
N THR A 381 -6.61 7.19 -17.08
CA THR A 381 -6.12 6.66 -15.82
C THR A 381 -7.16 6.90 -14.74
N ILE A 382 -7.68 5.83 -14.12
CA ILE A 382 -8.76 5.88 -13.14
C ILE A 382 -8.21 5.66 -11.74
N HIS A 383 -8.49 6.59 -10.83
CA HIS A 383 -8.07 6.55 -9.44
C HIS A 383 -9.30 6.31 -8.55
N ALA A 384 -9.37 5.13 -7.92
CA ALA A 384 -10.20 4.94 -6.74
C ALA A 384 -9.55 5.73 -5.60
N PHE A 385 -9.99 6.97 -5.40
CA PHE A 385 -9.27 7.92 -4.59
C PHE A 385 -9.53 7.67 -3.11
N GLU A 386 -8.73 6.76 -2.53
CA GLU A 386 -8.96 6.21 -1.20
C GLU A 386 -9.08 7.28 -0.10
N TRP A 387 -8.27 8.34 -0.14
CA TRP A 387 -8.38 9.45 0.79
C TRP A 387 -9.75 10.15 0.71
N GLY A 388 -10.30 10.28 -0.50
CA GLY A 388 -11.64 10.80 -0.74
C GLY A 388 -12.74 9.83 -0.31
N LEU A 389 -12.62 8.56 -0.69
CA LEU A 389 -13.56 7.48 -0.34
C LEU A 389 -13.74 7.37 1.17
N THR A 390 -12.63 7.31 1.91
CA THR A 390 -12.60 7.22 3.39
C THR A 390 -13.08 8.48 4.11
N ARG A 391 -13.47 9.52 3.37
CA ARG A 391 -13.99 10.80 3.86
C ARG A 391 -15.35 11.16 3.25
N GLU A 392 -16.01 10.21 2.59
CA GLU A 392 -17.36 10.40 2.08
C GLU A 392 -18.32 10.71 3.24
N PRO A 393 -18.90 11.93 3.35
CA PRO A 393 -19.61 12.34 4.55
C PRO A 393 -20.86 11.51 4.89
N SER A 394 -21.48 10.90 3.87
CA SER A 394 -22.64 10.02 4.03
C SER A 394 -22.31 8.68 4.68
N ILE A 395 -21.04 8.24 4.59
CA ILE A 395 -20.57 6.96 5.13
C ILE A 395 -19.74 7.19 6.41
N TYR A 396 -18.91 8.24 6.41
CA TYR A 396 -17.96 8.55 7.47
C TYR A 396 -18.21 9.95 8.07
N PRO A 397 -19.24 10.12 8.91
CA PRO A 397 -19.37 11.32 9.73
C PRO A 397 -18.10 11.57 10.56
N MET A 398 -17.69 12.82 10.69
CA MET A 398 -16.46 13.22 11.40
C MET A 398 -15.21 12.47 10.91
N ALA A 399 -15.04 12.33 9.58
CA ALA A 399 -13.99 11.49 8.98
C ALA A 399 -12.54 11.87 9.35
N ASN A 400 -12.28 13.08 9.82
CA ASN A 400 -10.95 13.49 10.25
C ASN A 400 -10.63 13.08 11.70
N THR A 401 -11.64 12.73 12.50
CA THR A 401 -11.48 12.22 13.86
C THR A 401 -11.23 10.72 13.82
N PHE A 402 -10.27 10.25 14.61
CA PHE A 402 -10.08 8.82 14.85
C PHE A 402 -11.19 8.31 15.76
N LEU A 403 -12.16 7.58 15.20
CA LEU A 403 -13.36 7.17 15.93
C LEU A 403 -13.75 5.71 15.62
N PRO A 404 -13.10 4.72 16.26
CA PRO A 404 -13.45 3.30 16.14
C PRO A 404 -14.92 2.97 16.45
N ASP A 405 -15.61 3.78 17.27
CA ASP A 405 -17.03 3.59 17.61
C ASP A 405 -17.93 3.49 16.38
N ARG A 406 -17.52 4.10 15.25
CA ARG A 406 -18.26 4.02 13.98
C ARG A 406 -18.49 2.58 13.52
N TRP A 407 -17.65 1.64 13.95
CA TRP A 407 -17.75 0.23 13.59
C TRP A 407 -18.52 -0.60 14.62
N LEU A 408 -18.79 -0.04 15.81
CA LEU A 408 -19.33 -0.75 16.97
C LEU A 408 -20.73 -0.26 17.38
N ASN A 409 -21.12 0.94 16.93
CA ASN A 409 -22.34 1.59 17.36
C ASN A 409 -23.39 1.63 16.24
N PRO A 410 -24.62 1.09 16.46
CA PRO A 410 -25.71 1.07 15.48
C PRO A 410 -26.11 2.43 14.91
N SER A 411 -25.76 3.55 15.54
CA SER A 411 -26.04 4.88 15.03
C SER A 411 -25.24 5.24 13.76
N TYR A 412 -24.17 4.51 13.45
CA TYR A 412 -23.32 4.79 12.29
C TYR A 412 -23.65 3.90 11.09
N PRO A 413 -23.61 4.42 9.84
CA PRO A 413 -23.85 3.63 8.62
C PRO A 413 -22.88 2.45 8.43
N THR A 414 -21.73 2.50 9.10
CA THR A 414 -20.64 1.54 9.02
C THR A 414 -20.81 0.31 9.93
N TYR A 415 -21.73 0.37 10.90
CA TYR A 415 -21.97 -0.71 11.84
C TYR A 415 -22.65 -1.92 11.19
N ARG A 416 -22.28 -3.12 11.63
CA ARG A 416 -22.84 -4.40 11.17
C ARG A 416 -22.78 -5.45 12.29
N GLU A 417 -23.76 -6.33 12.35
CA GLU A 417 -23.82 -7.51 13.23
C GLU A 417 -23.62 -8.81 12.43
N PRO A 418 -23.17 -9.93 13.04
CA PRO A 418 -22.80 -10.03 14.45
C PRO A 418 -21.42 -9.39 14.76
N LEU A 419 -21.25 -8.79 15.94
CA LEU A 419 -19.93 -8.29 16.41
C LEU A 419 -18.92 -9.40 16.71
N THR A 420 -19.25 -10.67 16.55
CA THR A 420 -18.28 -11.76 16.49
C THR A 420 -17.58 -11.84 15.13
N ILE A 421 -18.20 -11.29 14.07
CA ILE A 421 -17.68 -11.27 12.70
C ILE A 421 -17.25 -9.85 12.29
N HIS A 422 -18.01 -8.84 12.69
CA HIS A 422 -17.79 -7.45 12.31
C HIS A 422 -17.21 -6.63 13.48
N PRO A 423 -16.39 -5.59 13.21
CA PRO A 423 -15.83 -5.23 11.92
C PRO A 423 -14.77 -6.22 11.43
N LYS A 424 -14.64 -6.30 10.11
CA LYS A 424 -13.62 -7.09 9.40
C LYS A 424 -13.05 -6.32 8.23
N LEU A 425 -11.85 -6.70 7.78
CA LEU A 425 -11.11 -6.00 6.74
C LEU A 425 -11.56 -6.38 5.32
N GLU A 426 -12.17 -7.56 5.15
CA GLU A 426 -12.67 -7.99 3.85
C GLU A 426 -13.73 -7.01 3.33
N GLY A 427 -13.51 -6.54 2.11
CA GLY A 427 -14.37 -5.54 1.46
C GLY A 427 -14.09 -4.09 1.87
N HIS A 428 -13.07 -3.81 2.67
CA HIS A 428 -12.60 -2.43 2.88
C HIS A 428 -11.99 -1.86 1.59
N SER A 429 -12.31 -0.59 1.28
CA SER A 429 -11.92 0.10 0.03
C SER A 429 -10.41 0.13 -0.24
N GLN A 430 -9.59 0.27 0.82
CA GLN A 430 -8.13 0.16 0.80
C GLN A 430 -7.60 -1.10 0.09
N PHE A 431 -8.39 -2.18 0.03
CA PHE A 431 -8.01 -3.42 -0.64
C PHE A 431 -8.48 -3.50 -2.09
N GLY A 432 -8.97 -2.41 -2.66
CA GLY A 432 -9.33 -2.30 -4.07
C GLY A 432 -10.66 -2.95 -4.43
N TYR A 433 -10.89 -3.09 -5.73
CA TYR A 433 -12.19 -3.43 -6.31
C TYR A 433 -12.08 -4.47 -7.42
N GLY A 434 -13.16 -5.24 -7.60
CA GLY A 434 -13.35 -6.13 -8.74
C GLY A 434 -12.21 -7.12 -8.97
N ARG A 435 -11.73 -7.17 -10.22
CA ARG A 435 -10.67 -8.10 -10.63
C ARG A 435 -9.29 -7.79 -10.04
N ARG A 436 -9.11 -6.60 -9.47
CA ARG A 436 -7.83 -6.11 -8.94
C ARG A 436 -7.80 -6.00 -7.42
N THR A 437 -8.77 -6.61 -6.74
CA THR A 437 -8.77 -6.71 -5.27
C THR A 437 -7.47 -7.31 -4.75
N CYS A 438 -6.97 -6.75 -3.64
CA CYS A 438 -5.77 -7.17 -2.95
C CYS A 438 -5.83 -8.66 -2.64
N MET A 439 -4.73 -9.36 -2.91
CA MET A 439 -4.57 -10.78 -2.56
C MET A 439 -4.14 -10.99 -1.11
N GLY A 440 -3.48 -10.00 -0.51
CA GLY A 440 -2.85 -10.09 0.80
C GLY A 440 -3.72 -9.62 1.97
N VAL A 441 -5.05 -9.52 1.80
CA VAL A 441 -5.95 -9.04 2.87
C VAL A 441 -5.81 -9.88 4.14
N ASP A 442 -5.70 -11.21 3.99
CA ASP A 442 -5.57 -12.13 5.12
C ASP A 442 -4.25 -11.93 5.87
N ILE A 443 -3.14 -11.65 5.16
CA ILE A 443 -1.84 -11.33 5.77
C ILE A 443 -1.94 -10.04 6.57
N VAL A 444 -2.52 -9.00 5.96
CA VAL A 444 -2.72 -7.70 6.61
C VAL A 444 -3.59 -7.84 7.85
N ASN A 445 -4.68 -8.61 7.78
CA ASN A 445 -5.56 -8.85 8.91
C ASN A 445 -4.82 -9.57 10.05
N HIS A 446 -4.05 -10.61 9.71
CA HIS A 446 -3.27 -11.38 10.68
C HIS A 446 -2.21 -10.51 11.37
N GLU A 447 -1.37 -9.81 10.60
CA GLU A 447 -0.29 -8.99 11.14
C GLU A 447 -0.81 -7.79 11.94
N LEU A 448 -1.79 -7.04 11.42
CA LEU A 448 -2.30 -5.87 12.14
C LEU A 448 -3.03 -6.27 13.43
N PHE A 449 -3.78 -7.36 13.41
CA PHE A 449 -4.44 -7.85 14.62
C PHE A 449 -3.42 -8.26 15.69
N LEU A 450 -2.44 -9.09 15.34
CA LEU A 450 -1.43 -9.56 16.29
C LEU A 450 -0.55 -8.40 16.79
N VAL A 451 -0.02 -7.58 15.90
CA VAL A 451 0.94 -6.53 16.29
C VAL A 451 0.26 -5.39 17.05
N CYS A 452 -0.88 -4.89 16.56
CA CYS A 452 -1.58 -3.80 17.27
C CYS A 452 -2.09 -4.29 18.62
N GLY A 453 -2.64 -5.52 18.68
CA GLY A 453 -3.07 -6.14 19.92
C GLY A 453 -1.90 -6.37 20.90
N ALA A 454 -0.77 -6.86 20.41
CA ALA A 454 0.42 -7.10 21.23
C ALA A 454 1.04 -5.81 21.77
N ILE A 455 1.11 -4.74 20.96
CA ILE A 455 1.58 -3.43 21.40
C ILE A 455 0.65 -2.86 22.48
N ALA A 456 -0.68 -2.89 22.25
CA ALA A 456 -1.66 -2.43 23.24
C ALA A 456 -1.62 -3.28 24.52
N TRP A 457 -1.43 -4.60 24.39
CA TRP A 457 -1.30 -5.51 25.52
C TRP A 457 -0.07 -5.20 26.36
N ALA A 458 1.06 -4.85 25.74
CA ALA A 458 2.36 -4.69 26.41
C ALA A 458 2.61 -3.27 26.96
N PHE A 459 2.19 -2.23 26.24
CA PHE A 459 2.70 -0.88 26.44
C PHE A 459 1.61 0.18 26.66
N ASN A 460 1.97 1.21 27.42
CA ASN A 460 1.30 2.50 27.46
C ASN A 460 1.97 3.42 26.44
N LEU A 461 1.15 4.08 25.61
CA LEU A 461 1.60 5.06 24.63
C LEU A 461 1.04 6.42 25.02
N ARG A 462 1.90 7.41 25.28
CA ARG A 462 1.50 8.74 25.75
C ARG A 462 2.24 9.83 24.99
N LYS A 463 1.64 11.01 24.89
CA LYS A 463 2.34 12.17 24.34
C LYS A 463 3.56 12.44 25.21
N LYS A 464 4.68 12.73 24.56
CA LYS A 464 5.91 13.09 25.26
C LYS A 464 5.75 14.48 25.88
N ILE A 465 6.26 14.64 27.09
CA ILE A 465 6.29 15.93 27.80
C ILE A 465 7.69 16.55 27.61
N ASP A 466 7.75 17.84 27.30
CA ASP A 466 9.00 18.59 27.15
C ASP A 466 9.59 19.00 28.50
N GLU A 467 10.77 19.64 28.48
CA GLU A 467 11.48 20.10 29.69
C GLU A 467 10.67 21.15 30.49
N ASN A 468 9.68 21.80 29.88
CA ASN A 468 8.82 22.81 30.49
C ASN A 468 7.51 22.22 31.03
N GLY A 469 7.31 20.90 30.96
CA GLY A 469 6.09 20.24 31.41
C GLY A 469 4.92 20.32 30.41
N GLN A 470 5.17 20.69 29.15
CA GLN A 470 4.14 20.78 28.11
C GLN A 470 4.14 19.56 27.20
N GLU A 471 2.96 19.15 26.72
CA GLU A 471 2.86 18.07 25.73
C GLU A 471 3.48 18.52 24.39
N ILE A 472 4.39 17.70 23.85
CA ILE A 472 4.92 17.89 22.50
C ILE A 472 3.77 17.67 21.51
N PRO A 473 3.47 18.65 20.63
CA PRO A 473 2.37 18.54 19.70
C PRO A 473 2.62 17.43 18.67
N LEU A 474 1.58 16.63 18.40
CA LEU A 474 1.59 15.63 17.35
C LEU A 474 1.04 16.20 16.06
N ASN A 475 1.77 16.03 14.96
CA ASN A 475 1.29 16.37 13.62
C ASN A 475 0.76 15.12 12.93
N ASP A 476 -0.55 14.91 13.03
CA ASP A 476 -1.22 13.72 12.47
C ASP A 476 -1.36 13.75 10.93
N MET A 477 -0.84 14.78 10.27
CA MET A 477 -0.85 14.95 8.82
C MET A 477 0.55 14.94 8.20
N GLU A 478 1.60 14.79 9.00
CA GLU A 478 2.98 14.71 8.51
C GLU A 478 3.30 13.28 8.06
N TYR A 479 3.32 13.08 6.74
CA TYR A 479 3.43 11.77 6.11
C TYR A 479 4.38 11.80 4.90
N SER A 480 5.00 10.67 4.57
CA SER A 480 5.87 10.51 3.42
C SER A 480 5.14 10.70 2.08
N ASN A 481 5.90 11.08 1.04
CA ASN A 481 5.37 11.54 -0.25
C ASN A 481 5.34 10.47 -1.37
N LEU A 482 5.88 9.28 -1.12
CA LEU A 482 5.84 8.17 -2.09
C LEU A 482 4.45 7.53 -2.15
N LEU A 483 4.27 6.56 -3.06
CA LEU A 483 3.03 5.81 -3.25
C LEU A 483 2.48 5.22 -1.93
N ILE A 484 3.37 4.74 -1.06
CA ILE A 484 3.04 4.30 0.29
C ILE A 484 3.30 5.46 1.24
N SER A 485 2.22 5.96 1.84
CA SER A 485 2.25 7.03 2.82
C SER A 485 2.49 6.44 4.21
N LYS A 486 3.47 6.96 4.94
CA LYS A 486 3.81 6.57 6.32
C LYS A 486 3.93 7.84 7.17
N PRO A 487 3.55 7.82 8.46
CA PRO A 487 3.74 8.98 9.31
C PRO A 487 5.23 9.32 9.42
N ALA A 488 5.53 10.61 9.52
CA ALA A 488 6.86 11.09 9.87
C ALA A 488 7.26 10.63 11.28
N LYS A 489 8.54 10.77 11.64
CA LYS A 489 9.00 10.40 12.98
C LYS A 489 8.43 11.43 13.95
N PHE A 490 7.75 10.97 14.99
CA PHE A 490 7.26 11.81 16.07
C PHE A 490 7.73 11.27 17.42
N SER A 491 7.75 12.14 18.43
CA SER A 491 8.14 11.78 19.79
C SER A 491 6.91 11.43 20.62
N PHE A 492 7.00 10.34 21.37
CA PHE A 492 6.01 9.87 22.31
C PHE A 492 6.71 9.03 23.38
N ASP A 493 6.05 8.83 24.51
CA ASP A 493 6.54 7.95 25.57
C ASP A 493 5.92 6.57 25.41
N LEU A 494 6.78 5.56 25.34
CA LEU A 494 6.42 4.14 25.34
C LEU A 494 6.93 3.54 26.65
N THR A 495 6.00 3.12 27.50
CA THR A 495 6.33 2.53 28.81
C THR A 495 5.63 1.19 28.95
N LEU A 496 6.20 0.26 29.73
CA LEU A 496 5.51 -0.98 30.07
C LEU A 496 4.21 -0.68 30.82
N ARG A 497 3.18 -1.51 30.59
CA ARG A 497 1.95 -1.45 31.39
C ARG A 497 2.19 -1.92 32.82
N ASP A 498 2.94 -3.00 32.98
CA ASP A 498 3.37 -3.55 34.26
C ASP A 498 4.65 -4.39 34.11
N ALA A 499 5.28 -4.71 35.23
CA ALA A 499 6.53 -5.46 35.26
C ALA A 499 6.38 -6.92 34.79
N MET A 500 5.26 -7.58 35.08
CA MET A 500 5.02 -8.98 34.71
C MET A 500 4.96 -9.15 33.20
N LYS A 501 4.35 -8.19 32.48
CA LYS A 501 4.36 -8.16 31.02
C LYS A 501 5.76 -7.94 30.47
N GLY A 502 6.58 -7.11 31.12
CA GLY A 502 7.99 -6.94 30.77
C GLY A 502 8.79 -8.24 30.87
N GLU A 503 8.67 -8.95 31.99
CA GLU A 503 9.30 -10.26 32.20
C GLU A 503 8.81 -11.29 31.17
N SER A 504 7.50 -11.30 30.90
CA SER A 504 6.90 -12.18 29.89
C SER A 504 7.44 -11.93 28.48
N ILE A 505 7.65 -10.66 28.10
CA ILE A 505 8.22 -10.31 26.79
C ILE A 505 9.64 -10.87 26.64
N VAL A 506 10.48 -10.71 27.67
CA VAL A 506 11.85 -11.23 27.68
C VAL A 506 11.84 -12.75 27.59
N ALA A 507 11.07 -13.43 28.45
CA ALA A 507 10.97 -14.89 28.46
C ALA A 507 10.46 -15.46 27.13
N MET A 508 9.44 -14.84 26.53
CA MET A 508 8.91 -15.25 25.23
C MET A 508 9.94 -15.12 24.10
N TRP A 509 10.78 -14.08 24.14
CA TRP A 509 11.83 -13.89 23.16
C TRP A 509 12.99 -14.89 23.35
N GLU A 510 13.45 -15.10 24.58
CA GLU A 510 14.48 -16.10 24.89
C GLU A 510 14.07 -17.53 24.48
N ALA A 511 12.78 -17.86 24.63
CA ALA A 511 12.23 -19.12 24.13
C ALA A 511 12.24 -19.19 22.60
N ALA A 512 11.79 -18.13 21.93
CA ALA A 512 11.77 -18.07 20.46
C ALA A 512 13.17 -18.10 19.84
N GLU A 513 14.16 -17.48 20.50
CA GLU A 513 15.57 -17.49 20.06
C GLU A 513 16.12 -18.93 20.00
N LYS A 514 15.81 -19.72 21.03
CA LYS A 514 16.23 -21.13 21.15
C LYS A 514 15.49 -22.05 20.18
N GLU A 515 14.19 -21.87 20.01
CA GLU A 515 13.33 -22.73 19.19
C GLU A 515 13.54 -22.52 17.69
N ASP A 516 13.68 -21.27 17.24
CA ASP A 516 13.75 -20.93 15.81
C ASP A 516 15.16 -20.69 15.29
N GLY A 517 16.17 -20.72 16.17
CA GLY A 517 17.57 -20.48 15.82
C GLY A 517 17.83 -19.06 15.29
N ILE A 518 17.00 -18.10 15.70
CA ILE A 518 17.11 -16.69 15.29
C ILE A 518 18.13 -16.03 16.18
N GLN A 519 19.11 -15.31 15.65
CA GLN A 519 20.08 -14.59 16.47
C GLN A 519 19.54 -13.19 16.83
N ASN A 520 19.83 -12.72 18.05
CA ASN A 520 19.63 -11.33 18.42
C ASN A 520 20.54 -10.40 17.59
N GLU A 521 20.05 -9.92 16.45
CA GLU A 521 20.74 -8.94 15.59
C GLU A 521 20.79 -7.55 16.27
N PRO A 522 21.83 -6.73 16.03
CA PRO A 522 21.86 -5.35 16.51
C PRO A 522 20.68 -4.53 15.96
N ILE A 523 20.26 -3.51 16.70
CA ILE A 523 19.21 -2.59 16.28
C ILE A 523 19.82 -1.66 15.23
N ASN A 524 19.30 -1.70 14.00
CA ASN A 524 19.69 -0.78 12.94
C ASN A 524 19.04 0.59 13.25
N VAL A 525 19.85 1.53 13.72
CA VAL A 525 19.43 2.90 14.08
C VAL A 525 19.34 3.80 12.86
#